data_AF-A0A7M3X9J7-F1
#
_entry.id   AF-A0A7M3X9J7-F1
#
_cell.length_a   1.000
_cell.length_b   1.000
_cell.length_c   1.000
_cell.angle_alpha   90.00
_cell.angle_beta   90.00
_cell.angle_gamma   90.00
#
_symmetry.space_group_name_H-M   'P 1'
#
loop_
_entity.id
_entity.type
_entity.pdbx_description
1 polymer ?
#
loop_
_entity_poly.entity_id
_entity_poly.type
_entity_poly.pdbx_seq_one_letter_code
_entity_poly.pdbx_strand_id
1 'polypeptide(L)'
;DYVDNVNGIVPPAQPVLTTPSDGEVLYEQDNGLLKAKTQPFLSWNPVSGATGYIVTIANESGVYKFRSWEDSEITNTTFRFANNLSEGQLFSWWVQGVNQSIPGPSSSRWSFAIGEPNHQYNNDYTYTYEFQTGNEVAAFGHTNVQDTALYSEYANTNFAGEPTISTGTYCGTLWSDECRINIALNAGQIPFPQYQNVHSASLGLYVESWESVQGATSVSFTVHPITNANWGQASATWNGTTAGGLWGAPGMQAGVDYGDAVSTTVVNVDTQGWIWFDVSTLGMTISNQQAWTIIATPNTGYAHASFYSGTATTNRPQVLFNTTNITSVAISPTGAQTTDADTAVNFNSVAYDHQSMVQAPPVTWAASSGSIGSNGLFTPNAAGVVTITSCFGLVCGHQNITVTAGAPVELIVTPLSATITADETLEITAHMVDQHGNMVASEPILFTPTNGTMLGSTFQPYAAGSHTVRVAHDVPSGEFVDVAVTVQPGSPEYFELSGCEGTVPAGVWCDITIDLYDQFGNALGISDAGNLT
;
A
#
# COMPACT_ATOMS: atom_id res chain seq x y z
N ASP A 1 9.13 38.47 -53.95
CA ASP A 1 9.83 38.48 -55.25
C ASP A 1 9.57 37.22 -56.03
N TYR A 2 9.13 37.38 -57.28
CA TYR A 2 8.97 36.29 -58.24
C TYR A 2 10.38 35.97 -58.79
N VAL A 3 10.89 34.78 -58.50
CA VAL A 3 12.22 34.35 -58.97
C VAL A 3 12.02 33.67 -60.33
N ASP A 4 12.50 34.31 -61.39
CA ASP A 4 12.49 33.75 -62.74
C ASP A 4 13.47 32.57 -62.80
N ASN A 5 12.95 31.36 -62.99
CA ASN A 5 13.74 30.12 -63.05
C ASN A 5 14.30 29.90 -64.47
N VAL A 6 15.04 30.87 -64.97
CA VAL A 6 15.58 30.88 -66.34
C VAL A 6 16.59 29.75 -66.61
N ASN A 7 17.10 29.09 -65.56
CA ASN A 7 18.14 28.05 -65.63
C ASN A 7 17.65 26.62 -65.31
N GLY A 8 16.35 26.39 -65.10
CA GLY A 8 15.83 25.06 -64.76
C GLY A 8 16.30 24.53 -63.41
N ILE A 9 16.63 25.41 -62.47
CA ILE A 9 17.06 25.08 -61.11
C ILE A 9 15.88 24.42 -60.40
N VAL A 10 16.10 23.20 -59.90
CA VAL A 10 15.09 22.45 -59.16
C VAL A 10 15.17 22.85 -57.68
N PRO A 11 14.05 23.27 -57.05
CA PRO A 11 14.01 23.52 -55.62
C PRO A 11 14.40 22.26 -54.83
N PRO A 12 15.13 22.38 -53.71
CA PRO A 12 15.41 21.23 -52.85
C PRO A 12 14.13 20.58 -52.33
N ALA A 13 14.22 19.31 -51.95
CA ALA A 13 13.14 18.62 -51.27
C ALA A 13 12.88 19.20 -49.85
N GLN A 14 11.79 18.76 -49.24
CA GLN A 14 11.42 19.16 -47.88
C GLN A 14 12.45 18.63 -46.85
N PRO A 15 13.05 19.50 -46.00
CA PRO A 15 13.90 19.04 -44.90
C PRO A 15 13.10 18.25 -43.85
N VAL A 16 13.75 17.26 -43.24
CA VAL A 16 13.20 16.48 -42.12
C VAL A 16 13.92 16.91 -40.84
N LEU A 17 13.16 17.36 -39.85
CA LEU A 17 13.67 17.79 -38.55
C LEU A 17 14.09 16.56 -37.71
N THR A 18 15.03 16.74 -36.79
CA THR A 18 15.58 15.64 -35.98
C THR A 18 15.56 15.91 -34.47
N THR A 19 15.98 17.07 -34.01
CA THR A 19 15.86 17.49 -32.60
C THR A 19 15.80 19.00 -32.49
N PRO A 20 15.14 19.56 -31.47
CA PRO A 20 14.23 18.92 -30.50
C PRO A 20 13.06 18.21 -31.17
N SER A 21 12.51 17.16 -30.56
CA SER A 21 11.29 16.49 -31.04
C SER A 21 10.10 17.44 -30.92
N ASP A 22 9.06 17.22 -31.74
CA ASP A 22 7.85 18.02 -31.65
C ASP A 22 7.15 17.83 -30.29
N GLY A 23 6.93 18.92 -29.57
CA GLY A 23 6.37 18.95 -28.22
C GLY A 23 7.38 18.71 -27.08
N GLU A 24 8.68 18.61 -27.36
CA GLU A 24 9.68 18.32 -26.34
C GLU A 24 9.91 19.51 -25.38
N VAL A 25 9.95 19.24 -24.07
CA VAL A 25 10.38 20.20 -23.05
C VAL A 25 11.83 19.89 -22.66
N LEU A 26 12.69 20.89 -22.73
CA LEU A 26 14.14 20.69 -22.70
C LEU A 26 14.75 20.96 -21.33
N TYR A 27 15.47 19.96 -20.84
CA TYR A 27 16.19 19.96 -19.57
C TYR A 27 17.66 19.59 -19.75
N GLU A 28 18.48 19.99 -18.79
CA GLU A 28 19.83 19.50 -18.60
C GLU A 28 19.96 18.89 -17.19
N GLN A 29 20.76 17.85 -17.07
CA GLN A 29 21.02 17.20 -15.78
C GLN A 29 22.33 17.75 -15.18
N ASP A 30 22.30 18.06 -13.89
CA ASP A 30 23.46 18.50 -13.13
C ASP A 30 23.45 17.86 -11.73
N ASN A 31 24.31 16.86 -11.51
CA ASN A 31 24.47 16.17 -10.23
C ASN A 31 23.16 15.67 -9.57
N GLY A 32 22.26 15.10 -10.39
CA GLY A 32 20.98 14.56 -9.92
C GLY A 32 19.84 15.59 -9.96
N LEU A 33 20.15 16.87 -10.20
CA LEU A 33 19.17 17.93 -10.41
C LEU A 33 18.87 18.10 -11.89
N LEU A 34 17.70 18.69 -12.16
CA LEU A 34 17.29 19.13 -13.49
C LEU A 34 17.32 20.64 -13.52
N LYS A 35 17.87 21.19 -14.60
CA LYS A 35 17.91 22.61 -14.89
C LYS A 35 17.35 22.86 -16.28
N ALA A 36 16.97 24.10 -16.55
CA ALA A 36 16.55 24.53 -17.86
C ALA A 36 17.70 24.40 -18.87
N LYS A 37 17.47 23.74 -20.01
CA LYS A 37 18.46 23.68 -21.10
C LYS A 37 18.39 24.94 -21.96
N THR A 38 18.88 26.06 -21.43
CA THR A 38 18.71 27.39 -22.05
C THR A 38 19.49 27.60 -23.35
N GLN A 39 20.41 26.69 -23.71
CA GLN A 39 21.15 26.72 -24.98
C GLN A 39 20.94 25.43 -25.79
N PRO A 40 19.72 25.17 -26.27
CA PRO A 40 19.49 24.01 -27.12
C PRO A 40 20.14 24.22 -28.50
N PHE A 41 20.24 23.15 -29.26
CA PHE A 41 20.54 23.23 -30.69
C PHE A 41 19.38 22.62 -31.46
N LEU A 42 19.15 23.12 -32.66
CA LEU A 42 18.17 22.55 -33.60
C LEU A 42 18.94 21.80 -34.68
N SER A 43 18.43 20.66 -35.13
CA SER A 43 19.05 19.94 -36.25
C SER A 43 18.05 19.29 -37.19
N TRP A 44 18.46 19.16 -38.44
CA TRP A 44 17.69 18.54 -39.51
C TRP A 44 18.57 17.68 -40.40
N ASN A 45 17.94 16.82 -41.20
CA ASN A 45 18.65 16.00 -42.18
C ASN A 45 19.07 16.83 -43.39
N PRO A 46 20.29 16.62 -43.94
CA PRO A 46 20.70 17.26 -45.18
C PRO A 46 19.79 16.84 -46.34
N VAL A 47 19.61 17.76 -47.30
CA VAL A 47 18.73 17.57 -48.46
C VAL A 47 19.58 17.68 -49.72
N SER A 48 19.47 16.70 -50.61
CA SER A 48 20.19 16.72 -51.89
C SER A 48 19.80 17.96 -52.72
N GLY A 49 20.80 18.63 -53.30
CA GLY A 49 20.61 19.84 -54.09
C GLY A 49 20.42 21.14 -53.30
N ALA A 50 20.42 21.10 -51.96
CA ALA A 50 20.45 22.32 -51.15
C ALA A 50 21.87 22.91 -51.10
N THR A 51 21.99 24.19 -51.42
CA THR A 51 23.22 24.99 -51.27
C THR A 51 23.19 25.84 -50.00
N GLY A 52 22.05 25.90 -49.30
CA GLY A 52 21.88 26.61 -48.04
C GLY A 52 20.55 26.30 -47.39
N TYR A 53 20.34 26.84 -46.19
CA TYR A 53 19.14 26.64 -45.39
C TYR A 53 18.61 27.95 -44.82
N ILE A 54 17.28 28.05 -44.71
CA ILE A 54 16.60 29.09 -43.95
C ILE A 54 15.96 28.42 -42.74
N VAL A 55 16.38 28.82 -41.54
CA VAL A 55 15.77 28.40 -40.28
C VAL A 55 14.84 29.52 -39.82
N THR A 56 13.57 29.20 -39.59
CA THR A 56 12.63 30.15 -39.00
C THR A 56 12.26 29.70 -37.60
N ILE A 57 12.34 30.62 -36.64
CA ILE A 57 12.03 30.39 -35.23
C ILE A 57 11.00 31.43 -34.82
N ALA A 58 9.93 31.00 -34.19
CA ALA A 58 8.86 31.83 -33.67
C ALA A 58 8.71 31.62 -32.16
N ASN A 59 8.52 32.70 -31.42
CA ASN A 59 8.16 32.69 -30.01
C ASN A 59 7.16 33.83 -29.73
N GLU A 60 6.89 34.11 -28.47
CA GLU A 60 5.97 35.20 -28.07
C GLU A 60 6.42 36.60 -28.53
N SER A 61 7.73 36.81 -28.71
CA SER A 61 8.29 38.09 -29.14
C SER A 61 8.23 38.32 -30.66
N GLY A 62 8.06 37.24 -31.44
CA GLY A 62 7.90 37.34 -32.89
C GLY A 62 8.48 36.17 -33.67
N VAL A 63 8.71 36.40 -34.97
CA VAL A 63 9.23 35.41 -35.91
C VAL A 63 10.58 35.88 -36.46
N TYR A 64 11.60 35.07 -36.30
CA TYR A 64 12.99 35.33 -36.67
C TYR A 64 13.43 34.36 -37.76
N LYS A 65 14.15 34.86 -38.76
CA LYS A 65 14.65 34.05 -39.89
C LYS A 65 16.16 34.17 -39.94
N PHE A 66 16.81 33.02 -40.04
CA PHE A 66 18.25 32.87 -40.16
C PHE A 66 18.58 32.16 -41.46
N ARG A 67 19.65 32.56 -42.14
CA ARG A 67 20.09 32.05 -43.43
C ARG A 67 21.53 31.58 -43.32
N SER A 68 21.80 30.37 -43.79
CA SER A 68 23.13 29.74 -43.62
C SER A 68 24.29 30.45 -44.31
N TRP A 69 24.03 31.45 -45.16
CA TRP A 69 25.04 32.27 -45.84
C TRP A 69 25.20 33.68 -45.26
N GLU A 70 24.35 34.07 -44.30
CA GLU A 70 24.40 35.36 -43.58
C GLU A 70 24.70 35.16 -42.10
N ASP A 71 24.12 34.13 -41.48
CA ASP A 71 24.06 33.94 -40.04
C ASP A 71 24.97 32.79 -39.58
N SER A 72 25.89 33.10 -38.66
CA SER A 72 26.88 32.16 -38.11
C SER A 72 26.28 31.08 -37.22
N GLU A 73 25.05 31.28 -36.76
CA GLU A 73 24.26 30.40 -35.92
C GLU A 73 23.95 29.08 -36.64
N ILE A 74 23.96 29.08 -37.97
CA ILE A 74 23.76 27.89 -38.79
C ILE A 74 25.12 27.32 -39.21
N THR A 75 25.40 26.09 -38.77
CA THR A 75 26.56 25.33 -39.23
C THR A 75 26.09 23.99 -39.80
N ASN A 76 26.34 23.76 -41.09
CA ASN A 76 25.83 22.61 -41.85
C ASN A 76 24.31 22.47 -41.73
N THR A 77 23.85 21.48 -40.94
CA THR A 77 22.43 21.20 -40.69
C THR A 77 22.06 21.33 -39.22
N THR A 78 22.77 22.22 -38.52
CA THR A 78 22.54 22.54 -37.11
C THR A 78 22.40 24.05 -36.93
N PHE A 79 21.53 24.45 -36.00
CA PHE A 79 21.35 25.82 -35.54
C PHE A 79 21.67 25.89 -34.05
N ARG A 80 22.47 26.88 -33.64
CA ARG A 80 22.75 27.17 -32.22
C ARG A 80 22.38 28.60 -31.89
N PHE A 81 21.65 28.80 -30.80
CA PHE A 81 21.32 30.13 -30.32
C PHE A 81 22.57 30.85 -29.81
N ALA A 82 22.72 32.12 -30.17
CA ALA A 82 23.84 32.94 -29.73
C ALA A 82 23.74 33.33 -28.24
N ASN A 83 22.52 33.43 -27.72
CA ASN A 83 22.22 33.79 -26.34
C ASN A 83 21.38 32.70 -25.66
N ASN A 84 21.38 32.70 -24.32
CA ASN A 84 20.49 31.86 -23.54
C ASN A 84 19.02 32.23 -23.84
N LEU A 85 18.20 31.21 -24.02
CA LEU A 85 16.75 31.33 -24.06
C LEU A 85 16.20 31.43 -22.63
N SER A 86 15.06 32.12 -22.49
CA SER A 86 14.37 32.22 -21.21
C SER A 86 13.68 30.90 -20.86
N GLU A 87 13.63 30.60 -19.57
CA GLU A 87 12.91 29.47 -19.00
C GLU A 87 11.40 29.63 -19.19
N GLY A 88 10.66 28.52 -19.24
CA GLY A 88 9.21 28.47 -19.41
C GLY A 88 8.68 28.88 -20.79
N GLN A 89 9.55 29.24 -21.74
CA GLN A 89 9.13 29.75 -23.05
C GLN A 89 8.93 28.65 -24.10
N LEU A 90 7.88 28.84 -24.90
CA LEU A 90 7.56 28.03 -26.07
C LEU A 90 8.19 28.63 -27.34
N PHE A 91 8.75 27.75 -28.17
CA PHE A 91 9.30 28.07 -29.48
C PHE A 91 8.70 27.14 -30.54
N SER A 92 8.35 27.69 -31.70
CA SER A 92 8.04 26.91 -32.90
C SER A 92 9.11 27.16 -33.95
N TRP A 93 9.52 26.12 -34.69
CA TRP A 93 10.58 26.25 -35.68
C TRP A 93 10.35 25.34 -36.90
N TRP A 94 10.92 25.75 -38.02
CA TRP A 94 10.91 24.99 -39.27
C TRP A 94 12.08 25.41 -40.16
N VAL A 95 12.41 24.54 -41.12
CA VAL A 95 13.57 24.71 -42.00
C VAL A 95 13.13 24.62 -43.47
N GLN A 96 13.69 25.48 -44.32
CA GLN A 96 13.59 25.40 -45.78
C GLN A 96 14.98 25.17 -46.37
N GLY A 97 15.09 24.19 -47.27
CA GLY A 97 16.27 24.03 -48.13
C GLY A 97 16.23 25.05 -49.26
N VAL A 98 17.38 25.61 -49.62
CA VAL A 98 17.51 26.58 -50.71
C VAL A 98 18.57 26.10 -51.69
N ASN A 99 18.25 26.16 -52.99
CA ASN A 99 19.21 25.98 -54.07
C ASN A 99 19.40 27.33 -54.76
N GLN A 100 20.56 27.95 -54.55
CA GLN A 100 20.86 29.33 -54.95
C GLN A 100 19.84 30.32 -54.37
N SER A 101 18.94 30.86 -55.20
CA SER A 101 17.89 31.80 -54.80
C SER A 101 16.50 31.17 -54.72
N ILE A 102 16.37 29.87 -55.00
CA ILE A 102 15.07 29.19 -55.09
C ILE A 102 14.84 28.36 -53.81
N PRO A 103 13.91 28.78 -52.93
CA PRO A 103 13.53 28.02 -51.75
C PRO A 103 12.64 26.82 -52.13
N GLY A 104 12.89 25.68 -51.50
CA GLY A 104 12.00 24.53 -51.50
C GLY A 104 10.86 24.65 -50.48
N PRO A 105 10.00 23.62 -50.38
CA PRO A 105 8.98 23.53 -49.33
C PRO A 105 9.60 23.50 -47.93
N SER A 106 8.91 24.12 -46.96
CA SER A 106 9.28 24.06 -45.54
C SER A 106 9.06 22.68 -44.96
N SER A 107 9.90 22.28 -44.01
CA SER A 107 9.62 21.17 -43.10
C SER A 107 8.27 21.33 -42.40
N SER A 108 7.78 20.26 -41.77
CA SER A 108 6.77 20.38 -40.73
C SER A 108 7.23 21.41 -39.68
N ARG A 109 6.27 22.13 -39.10
CA ARG A 109 6.53 23.01 -37.97
C ARG A 109 6.56 22.17 -36.72
N TRP A 110 7.68 22.19 -36.01
CA TRP A 110 7.80 21.57 -34.71
C TRP A 110 7.83 22.63 -33.63
N SER A 111 7.38 22.29 -32.44
CA SER A 111 7.50 23.14 -31.26
C SER A 111 8.32 22.46 -30.18
N PHE A 112 9.02 23.26 -29.37
CA PHE A 112 9.70 22.81 -28.17
C PHE A 112 9.60 23.91 -27.11
N ALA A 113 9.82 23.56 -25.86
CA ALA A 113 9.87 24.54 -24.78
C ALA A 113 11.13 24.38 -23.94
N ILE A 114 11.52 25.45 -23.25
CA ILE A 114 12.55 25.41 -22.22
C ILE A 114 11.85 25.15 -20.89
N GLY A 115 12.20 24.08 -20.19
CA GLY A 115 11.64 23.79 -18.87
C GLY A 115 12.00 24.86 -17.85
N GLU A 116 11.23 24.95 -16.76
CA GLU A 116 11.49 25.82 -15.60
C GLU A 116 11.42 24.96 -14.33
N PRO A 117 12.32 23.96 -14.18
CA PRO A 117 12.18 22.95 -13.15
C PRO A 117 12.36 23.55 -11.75
N ASN A 118 11.38 23.35 -10.86
CA ASN A 118 11.59 23.52 -9.42
C ASN A 118 12.10 22.19 -8.84
N HIS A 119 13.42 22.00 -8.92
CA HIS A 119 14.11 20.79 -8.47
C HIS A 119 15.24 21.15 -7.51
N GLN A 120 15.18 20.64 -6.27
CA GLN A 120 16.12 20.99 -5.21
C GLN A 120 16.66 19.75 -4.50
N TYR A 121 17.90 19.83 -4.02
CA TYR A 121 18.50 18.82 -3.15
C TYR A 121 18.30 19.22 -1.69
N ASN A 122 17.71 18.34 -0.89
CA ASN A 122 17.24 18.66 0.46
C ASN A 122 18.33 18.54 1.55
N ASN A 123 19.56 18.15 1.18
CA ASN A 123 20.65 17.84 2.10
C ASN A 123 20.39 16.65 3.05
N ASP A 124 19.51 15.73 2.66
CA ASP A 124 19.15 14.53 3.42
C ASP A 124 19.12 13.26 2.54
N TYR A 125 19.86 13.27 1.43
CA TYR A 125 19.86 12.24 0.37
C TYR A 125 18.59 12.18 -0.49
N THR A 126 17.66 13.12 -0.33
CA THR A 126 16.50 13.27 -1.22
C THR A 126 16.61 14.50 -2.11
N TYR A 127 15.96 14.43 -3.27
CA TYR A 127 15.77 15.51 -4.20
C TYR A 127 14.27 15.72 -4.40
N THR A 128 13.77 16.94 -4.26
CA THR A 128 12.35 17.25 -4.45
C THR A 128 12.12 17.93 -5.80
N TYR A 129 11.20 17.38 -6.58
CA TYR A 129 10.64 18.01 -7.77
C TYR A 129 9.19 18.41 -7.52
N GLU A 130 8.84 19.66 -7.84
CA GLU A 130 7.46 20.14 -7.73
C GLU A 130 6.71 19.96 -9.06
N PHE A 131 5.66 19.15 -9.03
CA PHE A 131 4.69 19.05 -10.11
C PHE A 131 3.47 19.90 -9.81
N GLN A 132 3.01 20.66 -10.78
CA GLN A 132 1.72 21.35 -10.78
C GLN A 132 1.33 21.65 -12.22
N THR A 133 0.07 21.42 -12.57
CA THR A 133 -0.43 21.62 -13.94
C THR A 133 -0.04 22.98 -14.52
N GLY A 134 0.76 23.01 -15.60
CA GLY A 134 1.22 24.22 -16.28
C GLY A 134 2.15 25.13 -15.48
N ASN A 135 2.87 24.62 -14.48
CA ASN A 135 3.82 25.41 -13.67
C ASN A 135 5.11 25.79 -14.40
N GLU A 136 5.55 25.02 -15.38
CA GLU A 136 6.78 25.30 -16.13
C GLU A 136 6.48 25.90 -17.49
N VAL A 137 5.63 25.24 -18.27
CA VAL A 137 5.26 25.65 -19.62
C VAL A 137 3.74 25.60 -19.73
N ALA A 138 3.09 26.70 -19.36
CA ALA A 138 1.63 26.83 -19.33
C ALA A 138 0.99 26.49 -20.69
N ALA A 139 1.63 26.83 -21.81
CA ALA A 139 1.14 26.54 -23.16
C ALA A 139 1.01 25.04 -23.49
N PHE A 140 1.82 24.20 -22.83
CA PHE A 140 1.74 22.74 -22.93
C PHE A 140 0.96 22.10 -21.77
N GLY A 141 0.55 22.89 -20.78
CA GLY A 141 0.06 22.35 -19.51
C GLY A 141 1.12 21.50 -18.81
N HIS A 142 2.41 21.85 -18.96
CA HIS A 142 3.55 21.12 -18.42
C HIS A 142 4.12 21.82 -17.18
N THR A 143 4.46 21.14 -16.09
CA THR A 143 4.10 19.73 -15.81
C THR A 143 2.59 19.56 -15.70
N ASN A 144 2.06 18.34 -15.70
CA ASN A 144 0.64 18.05 -15.60
C ASN A 144 0.36 17.12 -14.40
N VAL A 145 -0.57 17.53 -13.55
CA VAL A 145 -1.20 16.71 -12.51
C VAL A 145 -2.65 16.53 -12.94
N GLN A 146 -3.04 15.29 -13.25
CA GLN A 146 -4.38 14.99 -13.72
C GLN A 146 -5.34 14.91 -12.54
N ASP A 147 -6.52 15.51 -12.66
CA ASP A 147 -7.51 15.55 -11.58
C ASP A 147 -8.95 15.57 -12.09
N THR A 148 -9.83 14.83 -11.42
CA THR A 148 -11.28 14.88 -11.66
C THR A 148 -12.02 14.46 -10.40
N ALA A 149 -13.25 14.96 -10.24
CA ALA A 149 -14.16 14.49 -9.22
C ALA A 149 -15.21 13.53 -9.81
N LEU A 150 -15.66 12.58 -9.00
CA LEU A 150 -16.76 11.67 -9.28
C LEU A 150 -17.90 11.99 -8.32
N TYR A 151 -19.11 12.27 -8.83
CA TYR A 151 -20.28 12.63 -8.02
C TYR A 151 -21.41 11.62 -8.23
N SER A 152 -21.97 11.09 -7.13
CA SER A 152 -23.09 10.14 -7.21
C SER A 152 -24.37 10.75 -7.78
N GLU A 153 -24.63 12.04 -7.54
CA GLU A 153 -25.81 12.75 -8.05
C GLU A 153 -25.81 12.83 -9.59
N TYR A 154 -24.63 13.05 -10.18
CA TYR A 154 -24.43 13.19 -11.63
C TYR A 154 -23.62 12.00 -12.17
N ALA A 155 -24.16 10.80 -11.98
CA ALA A 155 -23.37 9.58 -12.04
C ALA A 155 -22.71 9.25 -13.41
N ASN A 156 -23.18 9.87 -14.49
CA ASN A 156 -22.67 9.67 -15.85
C ASN A 156 -21.99 10.93 -16.43
N THR A 157 -21.80 11.96 -15.61
CA THR A 157 -21.13 13.21 -16.02
C THR A 157 -19.66 13.14 -15.65
N ASN A 158 -18.79 13.52 -16.58
CA ASN A 158 -17.37 13.73 -16.32
C ASN A 158 -17.15 15.19 -15.94
N PHE A 159 -16.34 15.43 -14.90
CA PHE A 159 -16.08 16.75 -14.35
C PHE A 159 -14.64 17.23 -14.59
N ALA A 160 -13.93 16.62 -15.55
CA ALA A 160 -12.62 17.12 -15.93
C ALA A 160 -12.73 18.51 -16.53
N GLY A 161 -11.90 19.43 -16.05
CA GLY A 161 -11.87 20.81 -16.51
C GLY A 161 -12.56 21.80 -15.59
N GLU A 162 -13.38 21.33 -14.64
CA GLU A 162 -14.00 22.20 -13.63
C GLU A 162 -12.95 22.80 -12.70
N PRO A 163 -13.10 24.06 -12.24
CA PRO A 163 -12.10 24.75 -11.42
C PRO A 163 -12.03 24.24 -9.97
N THR A 164 -12.99 23.40 -9.57
CA THR A 164 -13.09 22.82 -8.24
C THR A 164 -13.38 21.32 -8.30
N ILE A 165 -12.81 20.59 -7.36
CA ILE A 165 -13.00 19.15 -7.16
C ILE A 165 -13.30 18.88 -5.68
N SER A 166 -14.25 17.99 -5.40
CA SER A 166 -14.73 17.77 -4.03
C SER A 166 -14.70 16.31 -3.64
N THR A 167 -14.49 16.03 -2.35
CA THR A 167 -14.66 14.69 -1.77
C THR A 167 -15.36 14.74 -0.42
N GLY A 168 -16.24 13.77 -0.18
CA GLY A 168 -16.97 13.62 1.07
C GLY A 168 -18.38 13.10 0.83
N THR A 169 -19.28 13.49 1.74
CA THR A 169 -20.72 13.25 1.64
C THR A 169 -21.47 14.56 1.59
N TYR A 170 -22.75 14.50 1.21
CA TYR A 170 -23.58 15.66 0.94
C TYR A 170 -22.97 16.56 -0.16
N CYS A 171 -22.49 15.93 -1.24
CA CYS A 171 -21.93 16.65 -2.39
C CYS A 171 -22.97 16.97 -3.47
N GLY A 172 -24.25 16.83 -3.13
CA GLY A 172 -25.38 17.00 -4.02
C GLY A 172 -26.61 17.45 -3.25
N THR A 173 -27.80 17.13 -3.74
CA THR A 173 -29.05 17.53 -3.07
C THR A 173 -29.47 16.62 -1.91
N LEU A 174 -28.98 15.38 -1.85
CA LEU A 174 -29.27 14.41 -0.80
C LEU A 174 -28.10 14.25 0.18
N TRP A 175 -28.41 13.99 1.45
CA TRP A 175 -27.39 13.71 2.48
C TRP A 175 -26.48 12.55 2.12
N SER A 176 -27.01 11.54 1.42
CA SER A 176 -26.27 10.35 0.99
C SER A 176 -25.47 10.55 -0.30
N ASP A 177 -25.52 11.73 -0.93
CA ASP A 177 -24.75 11.96 -2.15
C ASP A 177 -23.26 12.03 -1.82
N GLU A 178 -22.47 11.20 -2.50
CA GLU A 178 -21.04 11.03 -2.28
C GLU A 178 -20.25 11.71 -3.41
N CYS A 179 -19.07 12.20 -3.05
CA CYS A 179 -18.07 12.62 -4.02
C CYS A 179 -16.68 12.09 -3.68
N ARG A 180 -15.91 11.78 -4.73
CA ARG A 180 -14.55 11.24 -4.65
C ARG A 180 -13.65 12.00 -5.61
N ILE A 181 -12.39 12.15 -5.25
CA ILE A 181 -11.39 12.80 -6.12
C ILE A 181 -10.47 11.73 -6.69
N ASN A 182 -10.27 11.73 -8.00
CA ASN A 182 -9.23 10.94 -8.65
C ASN A 182 -8.10 11.86 -9.12
N ILE A 183 -6.87 11.56 -8.71
CA ILE A 183 -5.64 12.26 -9.10
C ILE A 183 -4.70 11.28 -9.81
N ALA A 184 -3.99 11.74 -10.84
CA ALA A 184 -2.88 11.02 -11.45
C ALA A 184 -1.64 11.90 -11.60
N LEU A 185 -0.48 11.27 -11.44
CA LEU A 185 0.80 11.84 -11.81
C LEU A 185 1.53 10.87 -12.75
N ASN A 186 1.90 11.35 -13.93
CA ASN A 186 2.86 10.66 -14.79
C ASN A 186 4.25 11.24 -14.54
N ALA A 187 5.10 10.54 -13.78
CA ALA A 187 6.45 11.02 -13.50
C ALA A 187 7.34 11.03 -14.77
N GLY A 188 7.01 10.21 -15.77
CA GLY A 188 7.75 10.11 -17.04
C GLY A 188 7.68 11.35 -17.93
N GLN A 189 6.88 12.36 -17.57
CA GLN A 189 6.93 13.69 -18.21
C GLN A 189 8.23 14.44 -17.89
N ILE A 190 8.93 14.07 -16.80
CA ILE A 190 10.19 14.66 -16.37
C ILE A 190 11.34 13.67 -16.62
N PRO A 191 12.43 14.10 -17.28
CA PRO A 191 13.56 13.22 -17.59
C PRO A 191 14.50 13.07 -16.39
N PHE A 192 13.99 12.51 -15.29
CA PHE A 192 14.78 12.24 -14.09
C PHE A 192 16.02 11.40 -14.42
N PRO A 193 17.14 11.62 -13.70
CA PRO A 193 18.31 10.76 -13.80
C PRO A 193 17.94 9.29 -13.59
N GLN A 194 18.32 8.43 -14.54
CA GLN A 194 17.86 7.03 -14.60
C GLN A 194 18.37 6.15 -13.44
N TYR A 195 19.32 6.66 -12.66
CA TYR A 195 19.85 5.99 -11.48
C TYR A 195 19.10 6.34 -10.19
N GLN A 196 18.15 7.27 -10.24
CA GLN A 196 17.35 7.64 -9.08
C GLN A 196 16.15 6.72 -8.88
N ASN A 197 15.82 6.46 -7.62
CA ASN A 197 14.57 5.81 -7.23
C ASN A 197 13.62 6.82 -6.60
N VAL A 198 12.33 6.49 -6.60
CA VAL A 198 11.33 7.26 -5.86
C VAL A 198 11.55 7.02 -4.36
N HIS A 199 11.69 8.10 -3.60
CA HIS A 199 11.75 8.07 -2.15
C HIS A 199 10.34 8.21 -1.56
N SER A 200 9.59 9.23 -1.97
CA SER A 200 8.24 9.51 -1.47
C SER A 200 7.52 10.47 -2.40
N ALA A 201 6.21 10.61 -2.22
CA ALA A 201 5.44 11.63 -2.90
C ALA A 201 4.36 12.19 -1.98
N SER A 202 4.17 13.51 -2.01
CA SER A 202 3.16 14.19 -1.20
C SER A 202 2.29 15.08 -2.10
N LEU A 203 0.98 14.86 -2.05
CA LEU A 203 -0.01 15.65 -2.77
C LEU A 203 -0.54 16.75 -1.86
N GLY A 204 -0.40 17.99 -2.27
CA GLY A 204 -1.04 19.15 -1.66
C GLY A 204 -2.29 19.52 -2.45
N LEU A 205 -3.43 19.60 -1.75
CA LEU A 205 -4.66 20.20 -2.27
C LEU A 205 -5.01 21.43 -1.44
N TYR A 206 -5.29 22.56 -2.10
CA TYR A 206 -5.67 23.78 -1.42
C TYR A 206 -7.18 23.86 -1.26
N VAL A 207 -7.64 24.01 -0.02
CA VAL A 207 -9.06 24.10 0.31
C VAL A 207 -9.67 25.37 -0.29
N GLU A 208 -10.71 25.19 -1.08
CA GLU A 208 -11.57 26.25 -1.60
C GLU A 208 -12.72 26.53 -0.63
N SER A 209 -13.44 25.49 -0.21
CA SER A 209 -14.56 25.60 0.73
C SER A 209 -14.87 24.29 1.46
N TRP A 210 -15.71 24.40 2.49
CA TRP A 210 -16.27 23.29 3.24
C TRP A 210 -17.79 23.39 3.27
N GLU A 211 -18.44 22.24 3.23
CA GLU A 211 -19.85 22.12 3.60
C GLU A 211 -19.99 21.05 4.68
N SER A 212 -20.73 21.37 5.74
CA SER A 212 -20.95 20.44 6.85
C SER A 212 -22.33 20.62 7.48
N VAL A 213 -22.93 19.50 7.87
CA VAL A 213 -24.25 19.46 8.50
C VAL A 213 -24.32 18.34 9.55
N GLN A 214 -25.34 18.39 10.40
CA GLN A 214 -25.62 17.35 11.40
C GLN A 214 -24.43 17.07 12.34
N GLY A 215 -23.63 18.11 12.63
CA GLY A 215 -22.59 18.08 13.65
C GLY A 215 -21.26 17.48 13.23
N ALA A 216 -20.97 17.32 11.93
CA ALA A 216 -19.64 16.94 11.47
C ALA A 216 -18.58 17.94 11.99
N THR A 217 -17.54 17.44 12.65
CA THR A 217 -16.46 18.29 13.19
C THR A 217 -15.09 17.97 12.62
N SER A 218 -14.91 16.77 12.07
CA SER A 218 -13.68 16.36 11.41
C SER A 218 -13.98 15.40 10.26
N VAL A 219 -13.07 15.37 9.29
CA VAL A 219 -13.14 14.49 8.13
C VAL A 219 -11.82 13.73 7.99
N SER A 220 -11.94 12.43 7.82
CA SER A 220 -10.84 11.52 7.51
C SER A 220 -10.74 11.36 6.01
N PHE A 221 -9.61 11.76 5.42
CA PHE A 221 -9.28 11.59 4.01
C PHE A 221 -8.39 10.37 3.86
N THR A 222 -8.88 9.32 3.22
CA THR A 222 -8.09 8.13 2.89
C THR A 222 -7.65 8.18 1.43
N VAL A 223 -6.38 7.91 1.18
CA VAL A 223 -5.80 7.87 -0.17
C VAL A 223 -5.60 6.42 -0.59
N HIS A 224 -6.20 6.02 -1.71
CA HIS A 224 -6.14 4.67 -2.22
C HIS A 224 -5.53 4.63 -3.63
N PRO A 225 -4.49 3.83 -3.89
CA PRO A 225 -3.98 3.63 -5.24
C PRO A 225 -5.06 3.03 -6.14
N ILE A 226 -5.28 3.63 -7.31
CA ILE A 226 -6.19 3.08 -8.32
C ILE A 226 -5.49 1.91 -9.00
N THR A 227 -6.08 0.72 -8.91
CA THR A 227 -5.57 -0.53 -9.50
C THR A 227 -6.13 -0.76 -10.90
N ASN A 228 -7.24 -0.11 -11.25
CA ASN A 228 -7.83 -0.19 -12.57
C ASN A 228 -7.09 0.73 -13.56
N ALA A 229 -6.30 0.12 -14.45
CA ALA A 229 -5.51 0.84 -15.45
C ALA A 229 -6.35 1.56 -16.53
N ASN A 230 -7.67 1.28 -16.61
CA ASN A 230 -8.55 1.83 -17.65
C ASN A 230 -9.25 3.13 -17.22
N TRP A 231 -8.65 3.93 -16.34
CA TRP A 231 -9.18 5.24 -15.98
C TRP A 231 -8.40 6.36 -16.66
N GLY A 232 -9.06 7.50 -16.84
CA GLY A 232 -8.48 8.71 -17.42
C GLY A 232 -9.33 9.92 -17.10
N GLN A 233 -8.66 11.02 -16.77
CA GLN A 233 -9.26 12.28 -16.32
C GLN A 233 -10.48 12.70 -17.16
N ALA A 234 -10.32 12.77 -18.48
CA ALA A 234 -11.33 13.28 -19.42
C ALA A 234 -12.55 12.37 -19.66
N SER A 235 -12.72 11.29 -18.87
CA SER A 235 -13.77 10.29 -19.13
C SER A 235 -14.32 9.61 -17.88
N ALA A 236 -13.59 9.60 -16.77
CA ALA A 236 -14.06 8.97 -15.54
C ALA A 236 -15.35 9.64 -15.02
N THR A 237 -16.31 8.81 -14.63
CA THR A 237 -17.60 9.22 -14.05
C THR A 237 -17.86 8.36 -12.81
N TRP A 238 -18.92 8.63 -12.05
CA TRP A 238 -19.28 7.79 -10.92
C TRP A 238 -19.58 6.34 -11.32
N ASN A 239 -20.22 6.12 -12.46
CA ASN A 239 -20.58 4.77 -12.93
C ASN A 239 -19.49 4.12 -13.79
N GLY A 240 -18.65 4.90 -14.45
CA GLY A 240 -17.80 4.42 -15.53
C GLY A 240 -16.36 4.91 -15.50
N THR A 241 -15.49 4.11 -16.11
CA THR A 241 -14.07 4.39 -16.32
C THR A 241 -13.88 5.14 -17.65
N THR A 242 -12.76 4.92 -18.36
CA THR A 242 -12.55 5.43 -19.73
C THR A 242 -13.27 4.61 -20.80
N ALA A 243 -13.68 5.28 -21.88
CA ALA A 243 -14.22 4.67 -23.10
C ALA A 243 -15.46 3.77 -22.91
N GLY A 244 -16.29 4.05 -21.90
CA GLY A 244 -17.52 3.30 -21.63
C GLY A 244 -17.33 2.03 -20.80
N GLY A 245 -16.15 1.82 -20.20
CA GLY A 245 -15.94 0.81 -19.17
C GLY A 245 -16.71 1.13 -17.88
N LEU A 246 -16.94 0.11 -17.05
CA LEU A 246 -17.59 0.24 -15.74
C LEU A 246 -16.59 -0.05 -14.63
N TRP A 247 -16.76 0.62 -13.50
CA TRP A 247 -16.17 0.21 -12.24
C TRP A 247 -16.76 -1.13 -11.80
N GLY A 248 -16.12 -1.81 -10.84
CA GLY A 248 -16.70 -2.98 -10.18
C GLY A 248 -18.04 -2.66 -9.50
N ALA A 249 -18.20 -1.43 -9.00
CA ALA A 249 -19.45 -0.85 -8.53
C ALA A 249 -19.45 0.68 -8.71
N PRO A 250 -20.62 1.35 -8.81
CA PRO A 250 -20.70 2.80 -8.82
C PRO A 250 -19.92 3.42 -7.66
N GLY A 251 -19.10 4.43 -7.96
CA GLY A 251 -18.19 5.06 -7.01
C GLY A 251 -16.81 4.40 -6.88
N MET A 252 -16.51 3.34 -7.63
CA MET A 252 -15.29 2.51 -7.52
C MET A 252 -15.37 1.50 -6.35
N GLN A 253 -15.12 0.22 -6.65
CA GLN A 253 -15.18 -0.89 -5.69
C GLN A 253 -13.80 -1.15 -5.05
N ALA A 254 -13.76 -1.20 -3.71
CA ALA A 254 -12.55 -1.53 -2.96
C ALA A 254 -12.05 -2.96 -3.29
N GLY A 255 -10.74 -3.11 -3.43
CA GLY A 255 -10.08 -4.37 -3.80
C GLY A 255 -10.21 -4.75 -5.28
N VAL A 256 -11.00 -4.01 -6.07
CA VAL A 256 -11.16 -4.21 -7.52
C VAL A 256 -10.63 -3.00 -8.28
N ASP A 257 -11.18 -1.82 -8.00
CA ASP A 257 -10.83 -0.57 -8.68
C ASP A 257 -9.75 0.23 -7.96
N TYR A 258 -9.65 0.08 -6.64
CA TYR A 258 -8.60 0.67 -5.81
C TYR A 258 -8.16 -0.29 -4.69
N GLY A 259 -6.90 -0.17 -4.26
CA GLY A 259 -6.29 -1.00 -3.21
C GLY A 259 -6.44 -0.45 -1.80
N ASP A 260 -5.71 -1.02 -0.84
CA ASP A 260 -5.66 -0.53 0.53
C ASP A 260 -5.18 0.92 0.61
N ALA A 261 -5.61 1.64 1.65
CA ALA A 261 -5.20 3.03 1.83
C ALA A 261 -3.68 3.11 2.08
N VAL A 262 -2.98 3.98 1.34
CA VAL A 262 -1.56 4.28 1.59
C VAL A 262 -1.39 5.32 2.69
N SER A 263 -2.40 6.16 2.91
CA SER A 263 -2.39 7.16 3.98
C SER A 263 -3.80 7.52 4.44
N THR A 264 -3.86 8.09 5.64
CA THR A 264 -5.08 8.69 6.20
C THR A 264 -4.72 10.00 6.87
N THR A 265 -5.34 11.09 6.41
CA THR A 265 -5.17 12.42 7.00
C THR A 265 -6.50 12.86 7.61
N VAL A 266 -6.51 13.16 8.91
CA VAL A 266 -7.70 13.67 9.60
C VAL A 266 -7.54 15.16 9.84
N VAL A 267 -8.51 15.95 9.38
CA VAL A 267 -8.56 17.40 9.61
C VAL A 267 -9.90 17.81 10.20
N ASN A 268 -9.93 18.95 10.87
CA ASN A 268 -11.18 19.55 11.30
C ASN A 268 -11.92 20.16 10.10
N VAL A 269 -13.25 20.14 10.15
CA VAL A 269 -14.06 20.97 9.25
C VAL A 269 -13.64 22.44 9.39
N ASP A 270 -13.77 23.22 8.32
CA ASP A 270 -13.34 24.62 8.22
C ASP A 270 -11.81 24.83 8.21
N THR A 271 -11.00 23.77 8.15
CA THR A 271 -9.54 23.90 7.93
C THR A 271 -9.28 24.63 6.61
N GLN A 272 -8.47 25.68 6.64
CA GLN A 272 -8.12 26.49 5.47
C GLN A 272 -6.69 26.20 4.98
N GLY A 273 -6.45 26.47 3.69
CA GLY A 273 -5.12 26.37 3.09
C GLY A 273 -4.80 24.98 2.55
N TRP A 274 -3.52 24.63 2.51
CA TRP A 274 -3.04 23.34 2.01
C TRP A 274 -3.34 22.21 2.98
N ILE A 275 -3.96 21.15 2.46
CA ILE A 275 -3.98 19.84 3.09
C ILE A 275 -3.03 18.93 2.30
N TRP A 276 -2.10 18.31 3.02
CA TRP A 276 -1.10 17.41 2.44
C TRP A 276 -1.47 15.95 2.71
N PHE A 277 -1.37 15.14 1.67
CA PHE A 277 -1.62 13.71 1.70
C PHE A 277 -0.35 12.98 1.28
N ASP A 278 0.05 11.97 2.04
CA ASP A 278 1.08 11.05 1.60
C ASP A 278 0.49 10.14 0.50
N VAL A 279 1.08 10.19 -0.69
CA VAL A 279 0.68 9.39 -1.85
C VAL A 279 1.76 8.37 -2.22
N SER A 280 2.77 8.20 -1.35
CA SER A 280 3.86 7.24 -1.53
C SER A 280 3.30 5.82 -1.67
N THR A 281 3.37 5.29 -2.89
CA THR A 281 2.81 3.99 -3.24
C THR A 281 3.95 3.05 -3.63
N LEU A 282 3.96 1.85 -3.05
CA LEU A 282 4.94 0.84 -3.40
C LEU A 282 4.87 0.52 -4.90
N GLY A 283 6.01 0.52 -5.57
CA GLY A 283 6.10 0.30 -7.02
C GLY A 283 6.08 1.57 -7.87
N MET A 284 5.99 2.76 -7.28
CA MET A 284 6.24 4.01 -7.98
C MET A 284 7.66 4.04 -8.55
N THR A 285 7.79 4.58 -9.76
CA THR A 285 9.05 4.75 -10.49
C THR A 285 9.12 6.18 -11.01
N ILE A 286 10.30 6.59 -11.48
CA ILE A 286 10.49 7.90 -12.12
C ILE A 286 9.86 8.01 -13.51
N SER A 287 9.24 6.95 -14.04
CA SER A 287 8.73 6.89 -15.41
C SER A 287 7.30 6.41 -15.56
N ASN A 288 6.69 5.87 -14.50
CA ASN A 288 5.32 5.37 -14.57
C ASN A 288 4.30 6.45 -14.24
N GLN A 289 3.08 6.21 -14.70
CA GLN A 289 1.91 6.89 -14.19
C GLN A 289 1.38 6.17 -12.96
N GLN A 290 1.17 6.93 -11.90
CA GLN A 290 0.49 6.48 -10.69
C GLN A 290 -0.78 7.30 -10.50
N ALA A 291 -1.81 6.66 -9.96
CA ALA A 291 -3.09 7.28 -9.73
C ALA A 291 -3.69 6.88 -8.38
N TRP A 292 -4.50 7.78 -7.84
CA TRP A 292 -5.13 7.63 -6.53
C TRP A 292 -6.56 8.12 -6.55
N THR A 293 -7.40 7.47 -5.76
CA THR A 293 -8.70 8.01 -5.36
C THR A 293 -8.62 8.45 -3.90
N ILE A 294 -9.17 9.63 -3.61
CA ILE A 294 -9.27 10.19 -2.27
C ILE A 294 -10.73 10.10 -1.85
N ILE A 295 -10.95 9.49 -0.69
CA ILE A 295 -12.27 9.31 -0.10
C ILE A 295 -12.28 10.03 1.25
N ALA A 296 -13.14 11.03 1.37
CA ALA A 296 -13.41 11.72 2.62
C ALA A 296 -14.59 11.09 3.37
N THR A 297 -14.39 10.80 4.66
CA THR A 297 -15.42 10.27 5.56
C THR A 297 -15.52 11.18 6.79
N PRO A 298 -16.65 11.87 7.01
CA PRO A 298 -16.86 12.66 8.22
C PRO A 298 -16.99 11.77 9.46
N ASN A 299 -16.57 12.28 10.62
CA ASN A 299 -16.66 11.56 11.89
C ASN A 299 -18.10 11.33 12.38
N THR A 300 -18.99 12.24 12.04
CA THR A 300 -20.44 12.19 12.27
C THR A 300 -21.12 13.09 11.25
N GLY A 301 -22.45 12.95 11.09
CA GLY A 301 -23.20 13.80 10.16
C GLY A 301 -22.70 13.66 8.73
N TYR A 302 -22.70 14.77 7.99
CA TYR A 302 -22.25 14.82 6.61
C TYR A 302 -21.35 16.03 6.38
N ALA A 303 -20.28 15.84 5.61
CA ALA A 303 -19.41 16.92 5.21
C ALA A 303 -18.62 16.55 3.96
N HIS A 304 -18.30 17.56 3.17
CA HIS A 304 -17.32 17.47 2.09
C HIS A 304 -16.39 18.69 2.10
N ALA A 305 -15.21 18.50 1.55
CA ALA A 305 -14.28 19.57 1.25
C ALA A 305 -14.19 19.74 -0.27
N SER A 306 -14.15 21.00 -0.70
CA SER A 306 -13.90 21.39 -2.09
C SER A 306 -12.50 21.99 -2.19
N PHE A 307 -11.77 21.62 -3.24
CA PHE A 307 -10.39 22.02 -3.50
C PHE A 307 -10.28 22.65 -4.88
N TYR A 308 -9.30 23.52 -5.06
CA TYR A 308 -8.94 23.99 -6.40
C TYR A 308 -8.39 22.85 -7.26
N SER A 309 -8.84 22.80 -8.52
CA SER A 309 -8.46 21.79 -9.51
C SER A 309 -7.23 22.21 -10.32
N GLY A 310 -6.75 21.34 -11.21
CA GLY A 310 -5.68 21.66 -12.15
C GLY A 310 -6.02 22.77 -13.15
N THR A 311 -7.31 23.10 -13.34
CA THR A 311 -7.76 24.18 -14.23
C THR A 311 -7.98 25.52 -13.53
N ALA A 312 -7.87 25.57 -12.20
CA ALA A 312 -7.90 26.82 -11.46
C ALA A 312 -6.74 27.76 -11.84
N THR A 313 -6.90 29.06 -11.62
CA THR A 313 -5.86 30.06 -11.97
C THR A 313 -4.74 30.17 -10.92
N THR A 314 -5.02 29.77 -9.67
CA THR A 314 -4.09 29.80 -8.54
C THR A 314 -4.36 28.59 -7.64
N ASN A 315 -3.43 28.27 -6.74
CA ASN A 315 -3.61 27.22 -5.72
C ASN A 315 -3.95 25.82 -6.28
N ARG A 316 -3.53 25.55 -7.51
CA ARG A 316 -3.73 24.26 -8.20
C ARG A 316 -3.04 23.12 -7.45
N PRO A 317 -3.50 21.87 -7.57
CA PRO A 317 -2.86 20.71 -6.96
C PRO A 317 -1.35 20.67 -7.20
N GLN A 318 -0.60 20.41 -6.13
CA GLN A 318 0.86 20.29 -6.17
C GLN A 318 1.28 18.89 -5.74
N VAL A 319 2.23 18.27 -6.43
CA VAL A 319 2.88 17.06 -5.95
C VAL A 319 4.35 17.34 -5.71
N LEU A 320 4.79 17.20 -4.45
CA LEU A 320 6.18 17.15 -4.09
C LEU A 320 6.66 15.72 -4.29
N PHE A 321 7.41 15.50 -5.36
CA PHE A 321 7.91 14.18 -5.74
C PHE A 321 9.38 14.07 -5.33
N ASN A 322 9.65 13.23 -4.35
CA ASN A 322 10.99 13.06 -3.80
C ASN A 322 11.67 11.85 -4.45
N THR A 323 12.83 12.06 -5.04
CA THR A 323 13.71 11.00 -5.53
C THR A 323 14.95 10.87 -4.66
N THR A 324 15.68 9.77 -4.81
CA THR A 324 16.94 9.54 -4.13
C THR A 324 17.93 8.77 -4.99
N ASN A 325 19.22 9.00 -4.75
CA ASN A 325 20.31 8.22 -5.31
C ASN A 325 20.52 6.88 -4.58
N ILE A 326 19.84 6.64 -3.46
CA ILE A 326 19.87 5.37 -2.73
C ILE A 326 19.15 4.31 -3.56
N THR A 327 19.81 3.17 -3.76
CA THR A 327 19.30 2.08 -4.60
C THR A 327 18.94 0.81 -3.84
N SER A 328 19.57 0.60 -2.69
CA SER A 328 19.27 -0.56 -1.86
C SER A 328 19.54 -0.30 -0.39
N VAL A 329 18.85 -1.04 0.46
CA VAL A 329 19.04 -1.09 1.89
C VAL A 329 19.29 -2.55 2.27
N ALA A 330 20.41 -2.81 2.94
CA ALA A 330 20.79 -4.14 3.41
C ALA A 330 20.65 -4.22 4.93
N ILE A 331 20.01 -5.29 5.41
CA ILE A 331 19.83 -5.56 6.84
C ILE A 331 20.80 -6.66 7.27
N SER A 332 21.41 -6.50 8.44
CA SER A 332 22.27 -7.49 9.08
C SER A 332 21.78 -7.81 10.50
N PRO A 333 21.95 -9.06 10.99
CA PRO A 333 22.58 -10.20 10.33
C PRO A 333 21.76 -10.76 9.14
N THR A 334 22.46 -11.24 8.10
CA THR A 334 21.85 -11.82 6.89
C THR A 334 21.59 -13.32 7.02
N GLY A 335 20.71 -13.88 6.19
CA GLY A 335 20.50 -15.33 6.08
C GLY A 335 19.39 -15.85 7.00
N ALA A 336 19.42 -17.14 7.35
CA ALA A 336 18.42 -17.74 8.22
C ALA A 336 18.69 -17.35 9.69
N GLN A 337 17.82 -16.50 10.24
CA GLN A 337 17.89 -16.05 11.63
C GLN A 337 16.79 -16.73 12.45
N THR A 338 17.08 -17.06 13.71
CA THR A 338 16.09 -17.59 14.65
C THR A 338 16.29 -17.01 16.05
N THR A 339 15.19 -16.83 16.77
CA THR A 339 15.14 -16.41 18.18
C THR A 339 13.90 -17.02 18.83
N ASP A 340 13.76 -16.93 20.15
CA ASP A 340 12.51 -17.22 20.86
C ASP A 340 11.71 -15.93 21.13
N ALA A 341 10.47 -16.07 21.61
CA ALA A 341 9.58 -14.95 21.89
C ALA A 341 10.03 -14.06 23.07
N ASP A 342 11.04 -14.48 23.84
CA ASP A 342 11.52 -13.76 25.03
C ASP A 342 12.82 -12.99 24.77
N THR A 343 13.53 -13.33 23.69
CA THR A 343 14.88 -12.83 23.40
C THR A 343 14.85 -11.77 22.31
N ALA A 344 15.24 -10.55 22.67
CA ALA A 344 15.39 -9.45 21.72
C ALA A 344 16.64 -9.62 20.82
N VAL A 345 16.53 -9.19 19.57
CA VAL A 345 17.58 -9.28 18.55
C VAL A 345 17.88 -7.90 17.98
N ASN A 346 19.16 -7.53 17.88
CA ASN A 346 19.54 -6.25 17.30
C ASN A 346 19.88 -6.40 15.80
N PHE A 347 19.17 -5.66 14.96
CA PHE A 347 19.46 -5.54 13.54
C PHE A 347 20.18 -4.22 13.24
N ASN A 348 21.07 -4.24 12.25
CA ASN A 348 21.68 -3.04 11.70
C ASN A 348 21.32 -2.91 10.21
N SER A 349 21.25 -1.67 9.73
CA SER A 349 20.94 -1.36 8.33
C SER A 349 22.05 -0.54 7.69
N VAL A 350 22.34 -0.82 6.42
CA VAL A 350 23.31 -0.08 5.60
C VAL A 350 22.67 0.20 4.25
N ALA A 351 22.67 1.47 3.82
CA ALA A 351 22.17 1.84 2.50
C ALA A 351 23.32 1.95 1.49
N TYR A 352 23.02 1.67 0.22
CA TYR A 352 23.94 1.84 -0.89
C TYR A 352 23.35 2.77 -1.94
N ASP A 353 24.16 3.70 -2.45
CA ASP A 353 23.75 4.54 -3.57
C ASP A 353 23.91 3.82 -4.93
N HIS A 354 23.56 4.52 -6.01
CA HIS A 354 23.69 4.01 -7.38
C HIS A 354 25.12 3.69 -7.82
N GLN A 355 26.14 4.17 -7.11
CA GLN A 355 27.55 3.83 -7.33
C GLN A 355 27.98 2.65 -6.43
N SER A 356 27.04 2.03 -5.72
CA SER A 356 27.29 0.99 -4.72
C SER A 356 28.17 1.49 -3.55
N MET A 357 28.18 2.80 -3.30
CA MET A 357 28.88 3.38 -2.15
C MET A 357 27.98 3.35 -0.93
N VAL A 358 28.58 3.05 0.23
CA VAL A 358 27.88 3.03 1.51
C VAL A 358 27.43 4.43 1.89
N GLN A 359 26.15 4.56 2.25
CA GLN A 359 25.52 5.77 2.75
C GLN A 359 24.82 5.49 4.08
N ALA A 360 24.58 6.55 4.86
CA ALA A 360 23.88 6.48 6.13
C ALA A 360 22.68 7.43 6.17
N PRO A 361 21.67 7.25 5.29
CA PRO A 361 20.43 8.01 5.38
C PRO A 361 19.64 7.59 6.64
N PRO A 362 18.75 8.44 7.15
CA PRO A 362 17.82 8.05 8.21
C PRO A 362 16.87 6.97 7.70
N VAL A 363 16.83 5.82 8.36
CA VAL A 363 15.93 4.71 8.00
C VAL A 363 14.80 4.55 9.01
N THR A 364 13.65 4.09 8.53
CA THR A 364 12.55 3.61 9.37
C THR A 364 12.62 2.10 9.50
N TRP A 365 12.21 1.58 10.65
CA TRP A 365 12.16 0.15 10.92
C TRP A 365 10.71 -0.29 11.14
N ALA A 366 10.37 -1.46 10.63
CA ALA A 366 9.09 -2.12 10.84
C ALA A 366 9.27 -3.64 10.98
N ALA A 367 8.38 -4.28 11.71
CA ALA A 367 8.31 -5.73 11.84
C ALA A 367 6.87 -6.18 11.60
N SER A 368 6.68 -7.32 10.92
CA SER A 368 5.34 -7.86 10.64
C SER A 368 4.61 -8.40 11.89
N SER A 369 5.35 -8.63 12.98
CA SER A 369 4.87 -8.99 14.31
C SER A 369 5.91 -8.57 15.34
N GLY A 370 5.55 -8.49 16.63
CA GLY A 370 6.41 -7.93 17.67
C GLY A 370 6.58 -6.40 17.55
N SER A 371 7.69 -5.88 18.07
CA SER A 371 8.04 -4.46 17.97
C SER A 371 9.50 -4.30 17.58
N ILE A 372 9.83 -3.25 16.83
CA ILE A 372 11.21 -2.90 16.51
C ILE A 372 11.44 -1.41 16.74
N GLY A 373 12.49 -1.08 17.48
CA GLY A 373 12.87 0.31 17.74
C GLY A 373 13.56 0.95 16.53
N SER A 374 13.66 2.29 16.51
CA SER A 374 14.42 3.02 15.50
C SER A 374 15.92 2.71 15.51
N ASN A 375 16.42 2.13 16.61
CA ASN A 375 17.77 1.61 16.76
C ASN A 375 17.95 0.19 16.18
N GLY A 376 16.91 -0.41 15.61
CA GLY A 376 16.96 -1.76 15.06
C GLY A 376 16.81 -2.89 16.10
N LEU A 377 16.50 -2.57 17.36
CA LEU A 377 16.25 -3.58 18.39
C LEU A 377 14.85 -4.17 18.22
N PHE A 378 14.80 -5.42 17.76
CA PHE A 378 13.57 -6.21 17.60
C PHE A 378 13.25 -6.98 18.88
N THR A 379 12.03 -6.82 19.38
CA THR A 379 11.47 -7.55 20.52
C THR A 379 10.28 -8.39 20.02
N PRO A 380 10.43 -9.72 19.95
CA PRO A 380 9.37 -10.61 19.51
C PRO A 380 8.25 -10.73 20.56
N ASN A 381 7.11 -11.31 20.13
CA ASN A 381 6.00 -11.64 21.03
C ASN A 381 5.19 -12.85 20.51
N ALA A 382 5.09 -13.05 19.21
CA ALA A 382 4.37 -14.17 18.60
C ALA A 382 5.33 -15.12 17.88
N ALA A 383 5.16 -16.43 18.09
CA ALA A 383 5.88 -17.45 17.35
C ALA A 383 5.46 -17.48 15.87
N GLY A 384 6.42 -17.69 14.97
CA GLY A 384 6.22 -17.70 13.53
C GLY A 384 7.34 -17.03 12.76
N VAL A 385 7.15 -16.82 11.45
CA VAL A 385 8.10 -16.06 10.62
C VAL A 385 7.74 -14.58 10.69
N VAL A 386 8.69 -13.78 11.11
CA VAL A 386 8.57 -12.32 11.16
C VAL A 386 9.47 -11.71 10.10
N THR A 387 8.93 -10.76 9.33
CA THR A 387 9.68 -9.98 8.36
C THR A 387 10.09 -8.65 8.99
N ILE A 388 11.39 -8.45 9.13
CA ILE A 388 12.00 -7.18 9.52
C ILE A 388 12.24 -6.36 8.26
N THR A 389 11.81 -5.10 8.28
CA THR A 389 11.90 -4.19 7.16
C THR A 389 12.61 -2.90 7.60
N SER A 390 13.56 -2.43 6.79
CA SER A 390 14.27 -1.17 6.97
C SER A 390 14.13 -0.36 5.69
N CYS A 391 13.60 0.86 5.77
CA CYS A 391 13.28 1.67 4.60
C CYS A 391 13.91 3.05 4.68
N PHE A 392 14.37 3.56 3.54
CA PHE A 392 14.58 4.98 3.30
C PHE A 392 13.54 5.43 2.25
N GLY A 393 12.41 5.96 2.73
CA GLY A 393 11.23 6.18 1.91
C GLY A 393 10.69 4.86 1.35
N LEU A 394 10.48 4.80 0.03
CA LEU A 394 10.05 3.60 -0.68
C LEU A 394 11.19 2.62 -1.02
N VAL A 395 12.45 2.97 -0.73
CA VAL A 395 13.59 2.06 -0.92
C VAL A 395 13.79 1.23 0.35
N CYS A 396 13.36 -0.03 0.31
CA CYS A 396 13.35 -0.93 1.48
C CYS A 396 14.26 -2.13 1.32
N GLY A 397 14.81 -2.58 2.45
CA GLY A 397 15.42 -3.90 2.64
C GLY A 397 14.54 -4.76 3.53
N HIS A 398 14.58 -6.08 3.32
CA HIS A 398 13.81 -7.05 4.09
C HIS A 398 14.70 -8.18 4.60
N GLN A 399 14.44 -8.65 5.81
CA GLN A 399 15.11 -9.79 6.43
C GLN A 399 14.11 -10.60 7.24
N ASN A 400 14.04 -11.91 6.99
CA ASN A 400 13.15 -12.80 7.74
C ASN A 400 13.86 -13.36 8.98
N ILE A 401 13.12 -13.49 10.08
CA ILE A 401 13.55 -14.17 11.31
C ILE A 401 12.46 -15.14 11.77
N THR A 402 12.85 -16.35 12.16
CA THR A 402 11.94 -17.35 12.72
C THR A 402 11.92 -17.23 14.24
N VAL A 403 10.77 -16.86 14.79
CA VAL A 403 10.50 -16.78 16.22
C VAL A 403 9.88 -18.10 16.69
N THR A 404 10.50 -18.77 17.66
CA THR A 404 9.91 -19.91 18.38
C THR A 404 9.17 -19.43 19.63
N ALA A 405 8.34 -20.27 20.23
CA ALA A 405 7.78 -19.98 21.55
C ALA A 405 8.91 -19.76 22.57
N GLY A 406 8.64 -18.89 23.55
CA GLY A 406 9.50 -18.63 24.70
C GLY A 406 9.51 -19.76 25.70
N ALA A 407 10.01 -19.48 26.91
CA ALA A 407 9.98 -20.43 28.00
C ALA A 407 8.53 -20.75 28.43
N PRO A 408 8.20 -22.02 28.75
CA PRO A 408 6.86 -22.39 29.20
C PRO A 408 6.55 -21.76 30.56
N VAL A 409 5.39 -21.11 30.67
CA VAL A 409 4.96 -20.40 31.89
C VAL A 409 3.63 -20.93 32.40
N GLU A 410 2.61 -21.04 31.53
CA GLU A 410 1.25 -21.38 31.95
C GLU A 410 0.80 -22.74 31.39
N LEU A 411 0.18 -23.57 32.23
CA LEU A 411 -0.42 -24.85 31.83
C LEU A 411 -1.91 -24.68 31.50
N ILE A 412 -2.28 -24.88 30.24
CA ILE A 412 -3.68 -24.83 29.79
C ILE A 412 -4.25 -26.25 29.73
N VAL A 413 -5.37 -26.48 30.42
CA VAL A 413 -6.05 -27.79 30.50
C VAL A 413 -7.54 -27.66 30.14
N THR A 414 -8.07 -28.59 29.35
CA THR A 414 -9.49 -28.63 28.97
C THR A 414 -10.00 -30.07 28.86
N PRO A 415 -11.17 -30.39 29.44
CA PRO A 415 -12.03 -29.53 30.27
C PRO A 415 -11.50 -29.39 31.71
N LEU A 416 -11.93 -28.36 32.44
CA LEU A 416 -11.59 -28.17 33.88
C LEU A 416 -12.53 -28.96 34.80
N SER A 417 -13.70 -29.35 34.32
CA SER A 417 -14.61 -30.25 35.02
C SER A 417 -15.46 -31.07 34.06
N ALA A 418 -15.92 -32.24 34.52
CA ALA A 418 -16.80 -33.11 33.76
C ALA A 418 -17.67 -33.96 34.70
N THR A 419 -18.83 -34.37 34.21
CA THR A 419 -19.66 -35.42 34.83
C THR A 419 -19.78 -36.56 33.84
N ILE A 420 -19.34 -37.75 34.22
CA ILE A 420 -19.33 -38.97 33.39
C ILE A 420 -19.83 -40.16 34.22
N THR A 421 -20.27 -41.24 33.59
CA THR A 421 -20.54 -42.51 34.27
C THR A 421 -19.28 -43.37 34.38
N ALA A 422 -19.31 -44.41 35.24
CA ALA A 422 -18.15 -45.28 35.44
C ALA A 422 -17.74 -46.10 34.18
N ASP A 423 -18.64 -46.25 33.21
CA ASP A 423 -18.42 -46.91 31.91
C ASP A 423 -18.06 -45.94 30.76
N GLU A 424 -18.06 -44.62 31.03
CA GLU A 424 -17.64 -43.58 30.08
C GLU A 424 -16.15 -43.23 30.22
N THR A 425 -15.62 -42.50 29.24
CA THR A 425 -14.24 -42.01 29.26
C THR A 425 -14.19 -40.51 29.03
N LEU A 426 -13.20 -39.83 29.61
CA LEU A 426 -13.01 -38.38 29.46
C LEU A 426 -11.66 -38.06 28.81
N GLU A 427 -11.68 -37.41 27.65
CA GLU A 427 -10.45 -36.91 27.03
C GLU A 427 -10.04 -35.57 27.65
N ILE A 428 -8.80 -35.48 28.15
CA ILE A 428 -8.24 -34.27 28.75
C ILE A 428 -7.11 -33.76 27.87
N THR A 429 -7.32 -32.62 27.23
CA THR A 429 -6.27 -31.94 26.45
C THR A 429 -5.49 -30.99 27.34
N ALA A 430 -4.16 -31.00 27.22
CA ALA A 430 -3.28 -30.13 27.97
C ALA A 430 -2.06 -29.70 27.14
N HIS A 431 -1.62 -28.46 27.30
CA HIS A 431 -0.41 -27.93 26.68
C HIS A 431 0.16 -26.76 27.49
N MET A 432 1.46 -26.51 27.36
CA MET A 432 2.12 -25.34 27.94
C MET A 432 2.05 -24.16 26.96
N VAL A 433 1.91 -22.95 27.50
CA VAL A 433 2.08 -21.70 26.76
C VAL A 433 3.17 -20.84 27.42
N ASP A 434 3.86 -20.03 26.63
CA ASP A 434 4.81 -19.04 27.14
C ASP A 434 4.11 -17.80 27.73
N GLN A 435 4.89 -16.85 28.27
CA GLN A 435 4.36 -15.61 28.85
C GLN A 435 3.59 -14.72 27.84
N HIS A 436 3.73 -14.99 26.55
CA HIS A 436 3.09 -14.27 25.45
C HIS A 436 1.91 -15.05 24.84
N GLY A 437 1.57 -16.22 25.40
CA GLY A 437 0.47 -17.08 24.97
C GLY A 437 0.80 -17.95 23.76
N ASN A 438 2.07 -18.09 23.37
CA ASN A 438 2.46 -19.03 22.32
C ASN A 438 2.52 -20.44 22.88
N MET A 439 1.95 -21.41 22.15
CA MET A 439 2.05 -22.82 22.52
C MET A 439 3.50 -23.30 22.46
N VAL A 440 4.00 -23.82 23.58
CA VAL A 440 5.32 -24.45 23.68
C VAL A 440 5.17 -25.93 23.36
N ALA A 441 5.70 -26.33 22.20
CA ALA A 441 5.53 -27.69 21.71
C ALA A 441 6.46 -28.68 22.44
N SER A 442 5.97 -29.90 22.63
CA SER A 442 6.73 -31.04 23.19
C SER A 442 7.11 -30.93 24.67
N GLU A 443 6.39 -30.13 25.45
CA GLU A 443 6.53 -30.11 26.91
C GLU A 443 5.95 -31.38 27.56
N PRO A 444 6.62 -31.95 28.58
CA PRO A 444 6.18 -33.20 29.20
C PRO A 444 5.03 -32.94 30.18
N ILE A 445 3.87 -33.56 29.97
CA ILE A 445 2.69 -33.40 30.83
C ILE A 445 2.30 -34.74 31.44
N LEU A 446 2.11 -34.76 32.76
CA LEU A 446 1.73 -35.93 33.55
C LEU A 446 0.27 -35.83 34.00
N PHE A 447 -0.48 -36.91 33.80
CA PHE A 447 -1.86 -37.06 34.26
C PHE A 447 -1.93 -38.08 35.40
N THR A 448 -2.39 -37.63 36.57
CA THR A 448 -2.48 -38.47 37.79
C THR A 448 -3.93 -38.47 38.32
N PRO A 449 -4.70 -39.54 38.10
CA PRO A 449 -6.08 -39.62 38.60
C PRO A 449 -6.11 -40.06 40.08
N THR A 450 -7.06 -39.53 40.86
CA THR A 450 -7.33 -40.04 42.22
C THR A 450 -8.07 -41.38 42.23
N ASN A 451 -8.73 -41.72 41.11
CA ASN A 451 -9.47 -42.95 40.91
C ASN A 451 -9.50 -43.30 39.44
N GLY A 452 -9.41 -44.58 39.07
CA GLY A 452 -9.39 -44.99 37.66
C GLY A 452 -7.98 -45.06 37.08
N THR A 453 -7.89 -45.12 35.75
CA THR A 453 -6.62 -45.17 34.99
C THR A 453 -6.58 -44.14 33.87
N MET A 454 -5.37 -43.72 33.48
CA MET A 454 -5.14 -42.91 32.29
C MET A 454 -4.61 -43.79 31.16
N LEU A 455 -5.18 -43.65 29.96
CA LEU A 455 -4.63 -44.18 28.71
C LEU A 455 -4.25 -42.98 27.83
N GLY A 456 -3.00 -42.55 27.89
CA GLY A 456 -2.59 -41.27 27.33
C GLY A 456 -3.28 -40.11 28.06
N SER A 457 -3.97 -39.25 27.31
CA SER A 457 -4.81 -38.15 27.81
C SER A 457 -6.25 -38.57 28.14
N THR A 458 -6.62 -39.84 27.90
CA THR A 458 -7.97 -40.35 28.15
C THR A 458 -8.09 -40.92 29.56
N PHE A 459 -8.99 -40.36 30.35
CA PHE A 459 -9.34 -40.79 31.70
C PHE A 459 -10.45 -41.85 31.69
N GLN A 460 -10.25 -42.94 32.45
CA GLN A 460 -11.21 -44.02 32.66
C GLN A 460 -11.51 -44.17 34.17
N PRO A 461 -12.67 -43.71 34.67
CA PRO A 461 -13.03 -43.76 36.08
C PRO A 461 -13.43 -45.17 36.53
N TYR A 462 -13.34 -45.45 37.84
CA TYR A 462 -13.85 -46.71 38.43
C TYR A 462 -14.98 -46.44 39.44
N ALA A 463 -14.70 -45.73 40.52
CA ALA A 463 -15.65 -45.55 41.63
C ALA A 463 -16.54 -44.31 41.41
N ALA A 464 -17.83 -44.40 41.71
CA ALA A 464 -18.74 -43.26 41.72
C ALA A 464 -18.38 -42.28 42.86
N GLY A 465 -18.54 -40.98 42.61
CA GLY A 465 -18.19 -39.91 43.54
C GLY A 465 -17.43 -38.75 42.88
N SER A 466 -16.91 -37.85 43.70
CA SER A 466 -16.09 -36.73 43.25
C SER A 466 -14.61 -37.13 43.26
N HIS A 467 -13.97 -37.04 42.09
CA HIS A 467 -12.57 -37.37 41.85
C HIS A 467 -11.86 -36.22 41.17
N THR A 468 -10.54 -36.26 41.17
CA THR A 468 -9.73 -35.32 40.41
C THR A 468 -8.72 -36.04 39.53
N VAL A 469 -8.45 -35.47 38.36
CA VAL A 469 -7.27 -35.80 37.56
C VAL A 469 -6.31 -34.63 37.65
N ARG A 470 -5.19 -34.83 38.35
CA ARG A 470 -4.13 -33.84 38.41
C ARG A 470 -3.34 -33.87 37.11
N VAL A 471 -3.38 -32.77 36.38
CA VAL A 471 -2.57 -32.53 35.19
C VAL A 471 -1.42 -31.63 35.60
N ALA A 472 -0.17 -32.09 35.45
CA ALA A 472 1.01 -31.35 35.89
C ALA A 472 2.06 -31.29 34.78
N HIS A 473 2.74 -30.15 34.67
CA HIS A 473 3.97 -30.05 33.90
C HIS A 473 5.07 -30.85 34.62
N ASP A 474 5.62 -31.88 33.96
CA ASP A 474 6.55 -32.86 34.56
C ASP A 474 7.98 -32.32 34.67
N VAL A 475 8.12 -31.21 35.39
CA VAL A 475 9.40 -30.56 35.72
C VAL A 475 9.40 -30.12 37.18
N PRO A 476 10.57 -29.92 37.81
CA PRO A 476 10.64 -29.40 39.17
C PRO A 476 9.92 -28.05 39.27
N SER A 477 8.98 -27.95 40.22
CA SER A 477 8.14 -26.76 40.40
C SER A 477 7.22 -26.41 39.22
N GLY A 478 6.91 -27.39 38.36
CA GLY A 478 5.94 -27.23 37.28
C GLY A 478 4.54 -26.89 37.78
N GLU A 479 3.80 -26.12 36.98
CA GLU A 479 2.40 -25.83 37.24
C GLU A 479 1.55 -27.11 37.19
N PHE A 480 0.44 -27.10 37.92
CA PHE A 480 -0.55 -28.17 37.86
C PHE A 480 -1.96 -27.61 37.95
N VAL A 481 -2.89 -28.33 37.34
CA VAL A 481 -4.33 -28.06 37.34
C VAL A 481 -5.06 -29.33 37.71
N ASP A 482 -5.99 -29.25 38.67
CA ASP A 482 -6.84 -30.37 39.05
C ASP A 482 -8.16 -30.30 38.27
N VAL A 483 -8.39 -31.29 37.40
CA VAL A 483 -9.65 -31.45 36.66
C VAL A 483 -10.66 -32.13 37.57
N ALA A 484 -11.78 -31.47 37.87
CA ALA A 484 -12.81 -32.01 38.75
C ALA A 484 -13.77 -32.95 37.99
N VAL A 485 -13.77 -34.23 38.33
CA VAL A 485 -14.62 -35.24 37.66
C VAL A 485 -15.64 -35.79 38.64
N THR A 486 -16.93 -35.63 38.31
CA THR A 486 -18.01 -36.30 39.04
C THR A 486 -18.36 -37.58 38.31
N VAL A 487 -18.09 -38.72 38.95
CA VAL A 487 -18.38 -40.04 38.39
C VAL A 487 -19.71 -40.52 38.94
N GLN A 488 -20.67 -40.80 38.06
CA GLN A 488 -21.92 -41.47 38.38
C GLN A 488 -21.75 -42.99 38.20
N PRO A 489 -22.56 -43.83 38.88
CA PRO A 489 -22.58 -45.26 38.60
C PRO A 489 -22.81 -45.52 37.10
N GLY A 490 -22.09 -46.49 36.56
CA GLY A 490 -22.26 -46.95 35.18
C GLY A 490 -23.51 -47.79 34.98
N SER A 491 -23.62 -48.42 33.81
CA SER A 491 -24.72 -49.35 33.54
C SER A 491 -24.80 -50.47 34.61
N PRO A 492 -26.00 -50.84 35.09
CA PRO A 492 -26.15 -51.94 36.06
C PRO A 492 -25.58 -53.26 35.56
N GLU A 493 -24.85 -53.98 36.42
CA GLU A 493 -24.18 -55.24 36.07
C GLU A 493 -24.66 -56.40 36.96
N TYR A 494 -24.75 -56.21 38.28
CA TYR A 494 -25.09 -57.30 39.20
C TYR A 494 -25.92 -56.86 40.41
N PHE A 495 -26.59 -57.83 41.05
CA PHE A 495 -27.30 -57.63 42.32
C PHE A 495 -26.59 -58.37 43.45
N GLU A 496 -26.64 -57.80 44.65
CA GLU A 496 -26.42 -58.53 45.89
C GLU A 496 -27.74 -58.69 46.63
N LEU A 497 -28.02 -59.92 47.07
CA LEU A 497 -29.21 -60.27 47.83
C LEU A 497 -28.80 -60.57 49.27
N SER A 498 -29.38 -59.87 50.23
CA SER A 498 -29.09 -60.06 51.66
C SER A 498 -30.38 -60.14 52.49
N GLY A 499 -30.28 -60.56 53.76
CA GLY A 499 -31.39 -60.59 54.71
C GLY A 499 -31.85 -62.00 55.10
N CYS A 500 -32.33 -62.81 54.15
CA CYS A 500 -32.79 -64.19 54.41
C CYS A 500 -31.65 -65.23 54.37
N GLU A 501 -30.60 -65.04 55.16
CA GLU A 501 -29.49 -66.01 55.24
C GLU A 501 -29.79 -67.13 56.26
N GLY A 502 -29.47 -68.38 55.90
CA GLY A 502 -29.60 -69.53 56.80
C GLY A 502 -30.96 -70.23 56.76
N THR A 503 -31.39 -70.80 57.90
CA THR A 503 -32.61 -71.63 57.98
C THR A 503 -33.82 -70.78 58.40
N VAL A 504 -34.78 -70.57 57.50
CA VAL A 504 -36.01 -69.82 57.78
C VAL A 504 -37.12 -70.77 58.22
N PRO A 505 -37.65 -70.69 59.46
CA PRO A 505 -38.72 -71.57 59.93
C PRO A 505 -40.05 -71.36 59.20
N ALA A 506 -40.82 -72.43 59.03
CA ALA A 506 -42.13 -72.37 58.37
C ALA A 506 -43.09 -71.40 59.09
N GLY A 507 -43.65 -70.45 58.34
CA GLY A 507 -44.59 -69.44 58.84
C GLY A 507 -43.95 -68.13 59.32
N VAL A 508 -42.61 -68.00 59.26
CA VAL A 508 -41.89 -66.76 59.56
C VAL A 508 -41.53 -66.05 58.26
N TRP A 509 -41.90 -64.77 58.16
CA TRP A 509 -41.47 -63.90 57.06
C TRP A 509 -40.06 -63.42 57.34
N CYS A 510 -39.20 -63.46 56.32
CA CYS A 510 -37.92 -62.79 56.32
C CYS A 510 -37.88 -61.84 55.12
N ASP A 511 -37.27 -60.67 55.32
CA ASP A 511 -37.15 -59.67 54.28
C ASP A 511 -35.88 -59.93 53.45
N ILE A 512 -36.00 -59.86 52.13
CA ILE A 512 -34.85 -59.87 51.21
C ILE A 512 -34.58 -58.42 50.82
N THR A 513 -33.37 -57.95 51.08
CA THR A 513 -32.87 -56.68 50.55
C THR A 513 -32.09 -56.95 49.27
N ILE A 514 -32.34 -56.13 48.26
CA ILE A 514 -31.70 -56.21 46.94
C ILE A 514 -30.91 -54.92 46.76
N ASP A 515 -29.60 -55.04 46.60
CA ASP A 515 -28.73 -53.92 46.26
C ASP A 515 -28.20 -54.11 44.83
N LEU A 516 -28.27 -53.06 44.00
CA LEU A 516 -27.87 -53.10 42.59
C LEU A 516 -26.52 -52.40 42.42
N TYR A 517 -25.61 -53.00 41.63
CA TYR A 517 -24.25 -52.51 41.42
C TYR A 517 -23.88 -52.49 39.92
N ASP A 518 -23.00 -51.56 39.53
CA ASP A 518 -22.35 -51.57 38.21
C ASP A 518 -21.12 -52.49 38.18
N GLN A 519 -20.45 -52.56 37.02
CA GLN A 519 -19.25 -53.38 36.79
C GLN A 519 -18.05 -53.04 37.71
N PHE A 520 -18.05 -51.87 38.37
CA PHE A 520 -17.01 -51.43 39.30
C PHE A 520 -17.47 -51.45 40.77
N GLY A 521 -18.66 -51.99 41.05
CA GLY A 521 -19.21 -52.12 42.41
C GLY A 521 -19.81 -50.83 42.95
N ASN A 522 -20.20 -49.89 42.09
CA ASN A 522 -20.90 -48.68 42.51
C ASN A 522 -22.39 -48.95 42.68
N ALA A 523 -22.97 -48.57 43.81
CA ALA A 523 -24.39 -48.80 44.10
C ALA A 523 -25.30 -47.92 43.21
N LEU A 524 -26.36 -48.53 42.68
CA LEU A 524 -27.41 -47.89 41.89
C LEU A 524 -28.76 -47.97 42.59
N GLY A 525 -29.71 -47.15 42.13
CA GLY A 525 -31.10 -47.33 42.52
C GLY A 525 -31.65 -48.62 41.92
N ILE A 526 -32.39 -49.41 42.70
CA ILE A 526 -33.06 -50.62 42.19
C ILE A 526 -33.99 -50.29 41.01
N SER A 527 -34.50 -49.06 40.93
CA SER A 527 -35.28 -48.57 39.78
C SER A 527 -34.52 -48.61 38.45
N ASP A 528 -33.17 -48.60 38.51
CA ASP A 528 -32.29 -48.52 37.34
C ASP A 528 -32.03 -49.91 36.73
N ALA A 529 -32.41 -51.00 37.43
CA ALA A 529 -32.32 -52.39 36.97
C ALA A 529 -33.14 -52.70 35.70
N GLY A 530 -34.11 -51.86 35.34
CA GLY A 530 -35.08 -52.14 34.30
C GLY A 530 -36.06 -53.27 34.65
N ASN A 531 -36.75 -53.82 33.63
CA ASN A 531 -37.67 -54.94 33.84
C ASN A 531 -36.89 -56.26 33.92
N LEU A 532 -36.83 -56.83 35.11
CA LEU A 532 -36.39 -58.21 35.33
C LEU A 532 -37.48 -59.16 34.80
N THR A 533 -37.26 -59.78 33.64
CA THR A 533 -38.17 -60.79 33.05
C THR A 533 -37.78 -62.21 33.42
#